data_AF-A0A6N9U9G1-F1
#
_entry.id   AF-A0A6N9U9G1-F1
#
_cell.length_a   1.000
_cell.length_b   1.000
_cell.length_c   1.000
_cell.angle_alpha   90.00
_cell.angle_beta   90.00
_cell.angle_gamma   90.00
#
_symmetry.space_group_name_H-M   'P 1'
#
loop_
_entity.id
_entity.type
_entity.pdbx_description
1 polymer ?
#
loop_
_entity_poly.entity_id
_entity_poly.type
_entity_poly.pdbx_seq_one_letter_code
_entity_poly.pdbx_strand_id
1 'polypeptide(L)'
;MLTVRLLMPAGPEAERAAEPSVMPAAFTRPEDPQDRRTHTVWTGSAEALRVLGLRRGSEATTSPLTAAISGRHPERRVRVRADGDAFDLTFLAPDSVSWLWSQGDFALRADLEQAVLAAADRCVDHLVRTRPLVDGVEPGRGYAAALALHAVGTPQPWTQPPPPLLHVHAYLVGVLDAAGALRGPHYGELHEKTLTREGGAVGRAALANDLRDLGFTITPGTGPDARGFEVTGVPEALLQSGQAADKGCAGLGEETDRDPWDYIPRR
;
A
#
# COMPACT_ATOMS: atom_id res chain seq x y z
N MET A 1 7.37 6.44 0.18
CA MET A 1 8.43 5.39 0.15
C MET A 1 7.78 4.06 -0.21
N LEU A 2 8.46 3.13 -0.89
CA LEU A 2 7.89 1.81 -1.25
C LEU A 2 8.71 0.71 -0.58
N THR A 3 8.07 -0.23 0.10
CA THR A 3 8.70 -1.45 0.64
C THR A 3 8.03 -2.70 0.06
N VAL A 4 8.70 -3.85 0.17
CA VAL A 4 8.21 -5.13 -0.34
C VAL A 4 8.35 -6.21 0.72
N ARG A 5 7.31 -7.01 0.92
CA ARG A 5 7.34 -8.13 1.85
C ARG A 5 6.54 -9.32 1.31
N LEU A 6 7.00 -10.52 1.61
CA LEU A 6 6.27 -11.76 1.31
C LEU A 6 5.05 -11.91 2.23
N LEU A 7 3.88 -12.24 1.68
CA LEU A 7 2.65 -12.44 2.45
C LEU A 7 2.49 -13.88 2.93
N MET A 8 3.12 -14.21 4.06
CA MET A 8 2.99 -15.52 4.68
C MET A 8 3.01 -15.42 6.22
N PRO A 9 2.07 -16.05 6.93
CA PRO A 9 0.93 -16.87 6.46
C PRO A 9 -0.34 -16.05 6.10
N ALA A 10 -1.13 -16.54 5.14
CA ALA A 10 -2.24 -15.79 4.52
C ALA A 10 -3.33 -15.26 5.47
N GLY A 11 -3.72 -16.02 6.50
CA GLY A 11 -4.79 -15.64 7.43
C GLY A 11 -4.41 -14.40 8.25
N PRO A 12 -3.32 -14.45 9.03
CA PRO A 12 -2.82 -13.30 9.78
C PRO A 12 -2.57 -12.06 8.92
N GLU A 13 -2.11 -12.23 7.68
CA GLU A 13 -1.94 -11.12 6.75
C GLU A 13 -3.26 -10.45 6.35
N ALA A 14 -4.29 -11.25 6.09
CA ALA A 14 -5.62 -10.76 5.76
C ALA A 14 -6.34 -10.13 6.97
N GLU A 15 -6.07 -10.63 8.18
CA GLU A 15 -6.54 -10.03 9.43
C GLU A 15 -5.91 -8.66 9.65
N ARG A 16 -4.59 -8.55 9.48
CA ARG A 16 -3.87 -7.27 9.56
C ARG A 16 -4.40 -6.24 8.55
N ALA A 17 -4.68 -6.66 7.33
CA ALA A 17 -5.25 -5.78 6.29
C ALA A 17 -6.58 -5.14 6.71
N ALA A 18 -7.35 -5.82 7.55
CA ALA A 18 -8.67 -5.41 8.01
C ALA A 18 -8.69 -4.92 9.47
N GLU A 19 -7.52 -4.77 10.10
CA GLU A 19 -7.38 -4.42 11.52
C GLU A 19 -7.94 -3.00 11.77
N PRO A 20 -9.06 -2.86 12.50
CA PRO A 20 -9.72 -1.57 12.65
C PRO A 20 -8.88 -0.52 13.35
N SER A 21 -7.98 -0.92 14.26
CA SER A 21 -7.14 0.01 15.04
C SER A 21 -6.08 0.75 14.23
N VAL A 22 -5.79 0.28 13.00
CA VAL A 22 -4.86 0.94 12.07
C VAL A 22 -5.55 1.49 10.83
N MET A 23 -6.88 1.43 10.76
CA MET A 23 -7.64 2.03 9.66
C MET A 23 -7.90 3.52 9.91
N PRO A 24 -8.04 4.35 8.85
CA PRO A 24 -8.47 5.74 8.98
C PRO A 24 -9.75 5.92 9.80
N ALA A 25 -10.66 4.94 9.76
CA ALA A 25 -11.87 4.94 10.60
C ALA A 25 -11.60 5.04 12.11
N ALA A 26 -10.43 4.60 12.61
CA ALA A 26 -10.04 4.77 14.00
C ALA A 26 -9.89 6.24 14.43
N PHE A 27 -9.79 7.16 13.46
CA PHE A 27 -9.62 8.59 13.65
C PHE A 27 -10.91 9.38 13.35
N THR A 28 -12.02 8.67 13.10
CA THR A 28 -13.34 9.28 12.90
C THR A 28 -13.73 10.04 14.17
N ARG A 29 -14.04 11.32 14.02
CA ARG A 29 -14.49 12.17 15.14
C ARG A 29 -16.00 11.97 15.37
N PRO A 30 -16.54 12.26 16.57
CA PRO A 30 -17.98 12.14 16.83
C PRO A 30 -18.88 12.90 15.86
N GLU A 31 -18.39 14.03 15.33
CA GLU A 31 -19.07 14.87 14.35
C GLU A 31 -18.97 14.37 12.89
N ASP A 32 -18.08 13.41 12.60
CA ASP A 32 -17.91 12.88 11.25
C ASP A 32 -19.11 11.98 10.86
N PRO A 33 -19.47 11.92 9.56
CA PRO A 33 -20.53 11.04 9.08
C PRO A 33 -20.33 9.57 9.48
N GLN A 34 -21.40 8.93 9.93
CA GLN A 34 -21.39 7.55 10.42
C GLN A 34 -21.32 6.48 9.31
N ASP A 35 -21.37 6.89 8.04
CA ASP A 35 -21.30 5.96 6.91
C ASP A 35 -19.91 5.31 6.85
N ARG A 36 -19.88 4.03 7.20
CA ARG A 36 -18.66 3.23 7.24
C ARG A 36 -18.19 2.97 5.81
N ARG A 37 -17.18 3.72 5.37
CA ARG A 37 -16.44 3.43 4.14
C ARG A 37 -15.52 2.26 4.39
N THR A 38 -15.33 1.43 3.37
CA THR A 38 -14.34 0.36 3.42
C THR A 38 -12.95 0.95 3.12
N HIS A 39 -11.96 0.58 3.94
CA HIS A 39 -10.57 1.00 3.74
C HIS A 39 -9.70 -0.10 3.15
N THR A 40 -10.29 -1.27 2.87
CA THR A 40 -9.62 -2.39 2.21
C THR A 40 -10.41 -2.78 0.98
N VAL A 41 -9.90 -2.47 -0.21
CA VAL A 41 -10.64 -2.59 -1.47
C VAL A 41 -9.89 -3.41 -2.51
N TRP A 42 -10.63 -4.20 -3.28
CA TRP A 42 -10.08 -4.91 -4.43
C TRP A 42 -9.74 -3.95 -5.56
N THR A 43 -8.53 -4.06 -6.11
CA THR A 43 -8.06 -3.29 -7.26
C THR A 43 -7.36 -4.19 -8.29
N GLY A 44 -7.07 -3.60 -9.45
CA GLY A 44 -6.41 -4.26 -10.56
C GLY A 44 -7.25 -4.32 -11.82
N SER A 45 -6.80 -5.14 -12.77
CA SER A 45 -7.47 -5.38 -14.04
C SER A 45 -8.73 -6.22 -13.86
N ALA A 46 -9.79 -5.92 -14.61
CA ALA A 46 -11.05 -6.65 -14.55
C ALA A 46 -10.87 -8.14 -14.86
N GLU A 47 -9.99 -8.46 -15.80
CA GLU A 47 -9.66 -9.82 -16.23
C GLU A 47 -9.05 -10.64 -15.09
N ALA A 48 -8.08 -10.08 -14.37
CA ALA A 48 -7.40 -10.76 -13.26
C ALA A 48 -8.34 -10.98 -12.07
N LEU A 49 -9.11 -9.96 -11.71
CA LEU A 49 -10.09 -10.05 -10.63
C LEU A 49 -11.18 -11.09 -10.97
N ARG A 50 -11.59 -11.18 -12.23
CA ARG A 50 -12.57 -12.19 -12.69
C ARG A 50 -12.07 -13.62 -12.51
N VAL A 51 -10.76 -13.89 -12.64
CA VAL A 51 -10.19 -15.24 -12.35
C VAL A 51 -10.44 -15.64 -10.88
N LEU A 52 -10.43 -14.66 -9.98
CA LEU A 52 -10.74 -14.84 -8.55
C LEU A 52 -12.23 -14.67 -8.22
N GLY A 53 -13.10 -14.35 -9.18
CA GLY A 53 -14.51 -14.03 -8.91
C GLY A 53 -14.72 -12.72 -8.14
N LEU A 54 -13.78 -11.79 -8.23
CA LEU A 54 -13.77 -10.51 -7.51
C LEU A 54 -14.11 -9.34 -8.43
N ARG A 55 -14.44 -8.18 -7.85
CA ARG A 55 -14.73 -6.94 -8.60
C ARG A 55 -13.92 -5.77 -8.07
N ARG A 56 -13.43 -4.93 -8.96
CA ARG A 56 -12.72 -3.69 -8.60
C ARG A 56 -13.64 -2.79 -7.77
N GLY A 57 -13.09 -2.18 -6.72
CA GLY A 57 -13.79 -1.29 -5.80
C GLY A 57 -14.68 -2.00 -4.77
N SER A 58 -14.85 -3.33 -4.87
CA SER A 58 -15.55 -4.08 -3.82
C SER A 58 -14.68 -4.24 -2.58
N GLU A 59 -15.30 -4.31 -1.41
CA GLU A 59 -14.62 -4.54 -0.15
C GLU A 59 -13.86 -5.87 -0.14
N ALA A 60 -12.61 -5.82 0.30
CA ALA A 60 -11.75 -6.97 0.49
C ALA A 60 -11.77 -7.42 1.95
N THR A 61 -12.80 -8.19 2.31
CA THR A 61 -12.90 -8.77 3.65
C THR A 61 -11.85 -9.87 3.87
N THR A 62 -11.57 -10.17 5.14
CA THR A 62 -10.52 -11.11 5.58
C THR A 62 -10.59 -12.48 4.90
N SER A 63 -11.78 -13.06 4.76
CA SER A 63 -11.94 -14.42 4.20
C SER A 63 -11.61 -14.49 2.70
N PRO A 64 -12.20 -13.66 1.82
CA PRO A 64 -11.78 -13.55 0.42
C PRO A 64 -10.30 -13.20 0.25
N LEU A 65 -9.77 -12.29 1.08
CA LEU A 65 -8.36 -11.91 1.01
C LEU A 65 -7.43 -13.08 1.38
N THR A 66 -7.76 -13.83 2.44
CA THR A 66 -7.03 -15.05 2.84
C THR A 66 -6.99 -16.07 1.70
N ALA A 67 -8.12 -16.30 1.03
CA ALA A 67 -8.20 -17.23 -0.08
C ALA A 67 -7.34 -16.76 -1.26
N ALA A 68 -7.40 -15.48 -1.62
CA ALA A 68 -6.64 -14.90 -2.72
C ALA A 68 -5.12 -14.91 -2.45
N ILE A 69 -4.68 -14.55 -1.24
CA ILE A 69 -3.27 -14.66 -0.82
C ILE A 69 -2.80 -16.12 -0.94
N SER A 70 -3.64 -17.08 -0.56
CA SER A 70 -3.38 -18.52 -0.69
C SER A 70 -3.48 -19.07 -2.13
N GLY A 71 -3.73 -18.22 -3.14
CA GLY A 71 -3.84 -18.62 -4.54
C GLY A 71 -5.14 -19.35 -4.90
N ARG A 72 -6.21 -19.16 -4.11
CA ARG A 72 -7.50 -19.84 -4.26
C ARG A 72 -8.63 -18.87 -4.59
N HIS A 73 -9.61 -19.36 -5.33
CA HIS A 73 -10.88 -18.66 -5.52
C HIS A 73 -11.63 -18.56 -4.17
N PRO A 74 -12.04 -17.38 -3.70
CA PRO A 74 -12.76 -17.17 -2.44
C PRO A 74 -13.98 -18.07 -2.23
N GLU A 75 -14.87 -18.12 -3.23
CA GLU A 75 -16.10 -18.91 -3.13
C GLU A 75 -15.89 -20.40 -3.46
N ARG A 76 -15.28 -20.69 -4.61
CA ARG A 76 -15.13 -22.05 -5.13
C ARG A 76 -14.04 -22.86 -4.42
N ARG A 77 -13.12 -22.19 -3.71
CA ARG A 77 -11.95 -22.76 -3.01
C ARG A 77 -10.98 -23.58 -3.86
N VAL A 78 -11.17 -23.58 -5.17
CA VAL A 78 -10.25 -24.16 -6.15
C VAL A 78 -9.00 -23.30 -6.27
N ARG A 79 -7.86 -23.95 -6.55
CA ARG A 79 -6.62 -23.24 -6.85
C ARG A 79 -6.77 -22.54 -8.20
N VAL A 80 -6.46 -21.24 -8.24
CA VAL A 80 -6.52 -20.41 -9.46
C VAL A 80 -5.17 -19.80 -9.83
N ARG A 81 -4.28 -19.69 -8.84
CA ARG A 81 -2.86 -19.38 -9.04
C ARG A 81 -2.09 -20.68 -8.85
N ALA A 82 -1.52 -21.21 -9.92
CA ALA A 82 -0.84 -22.51 -9.90
C ALA A 82 0.37 -22.47 -8.96
N ASP A 83 1.22 -21.47 -9.17
CA ASP A 83 2.53 -21.28 -8.54
C ASP A 83 2.76 -19.82 -8.13
N GLY A 84 3.73 -19.62 -7.24
CA GLY A 84 4.20 -18.31 -6.80
C GLY A 84 3.41 -17.69 -5.64
N ASP A 85 4.08 -16.77 -4.98
CA ASP A 85 3.61 -16.16 -3.74
C ASP A 85 2.75 -14.92 -3.97
N ALA A 86 2.25 -14.35 -2.89
CA ALA A 86 1.64 -13.02 -2.87
C ALA A 86 2.54 -12.07 -2.08
N PHE A 87 2.49 -10.78 -2.39
CA PHE A 87 3.39 -9.78 -1.82
C PHE A 87 2.64 -8.56 -1.33
N ASP A 88 3.16 -7.96 -0.27
CA ASP A 88 2.77 -6.67 0.27
C ASP A 88 3.71 -5.63 -0.32
N LEU A 89 3.15 -4.67 -1.05
CA LEU A 89 3.86 -3.49 -1.54
C LEU A 89 3.36 -2.28 -0.74
N THR A 90 4.11 -1.83 0.25
CA THR A 90 3.67 -0.75 1.14
C THR A 90 4.09 0.60 0.59
N PHE A 91 3.11 1.42 0.19
CA PHE A 91 3.30 2.79 -0.26
C PHE A 91 3.04 3.78 0.88
N LEU A 92 4.09 4.48 1.31
CA LEU A 92 4.01 5.51 2.35
C LEU A 92 3.82 6.88 1.71
N ALA A 93 2.82 7.62 2.18
CA ALA A 93 2.62 9.02 1.82
C ALA A 93 3.76 9.90 2.36
N PRO A 94 4.00 11.10 1.78
CA PRO A 94 4.85 12.11 2.39
C PRO A 94 4.36 12.52 3.79
N ASP A 95 5.28 12.96 4.64
CA ASP A 95 4.96 13.31 6.04
C ASP A 95 3.95 14.48 6.09
N SER A 96 4.10 15.47 5.22
CA SER A 96 3.16 16.59 5.09
C SER A 96 1.74 16.13 4.78
N VAL A 97 1.56 15.10 3.94
CA VAL A 97 0.26 14.55 3.58
C VAL A 97 -0.38 13.86 4.80
N SER A 98 0.41 13.08 5.54
CA SER A 98 -0.07 12.42 6.77
C SER A 98 -0.48 13.43 7.83
N TRP A 99 0.29 14.53 7.99
CA TRP A 99 -0.08 15.63 8.88
C TRP A 99 -1.35 16.34 8.44
N LEU A 100 -1.46 16.74 7.18
CA LEU A 100 -2.66 17.38 6.64
C LEU A 100 -3.89 16.49 6.80
N TRP A 101 -3.78 15.20 6.51
CA TRP A 101 -4.85 14.23 6.72
C TRP A 101 -5.27 14.19 8.19
N SER A 102 -4.33 14.08 9.14
CA SER A 102 -4.66 13.99 10.58
C SER A 102 -5.43 15.20 11.12
N GLN A 103 -5.18 16.38 10.56
CA GLN A 103 -5.79 17.64 11.00
C GLN A 103 -7.05 18.00 10.20
N GLY A 104 -7.19 17.46 8.98
CA GLY A 104 -8.28 17.76 8.07
C GLY A 104 -9.66 17.43 8.61
N ASP A 105 -10.67 18.12 8.07
CA ASP A 105 -12.05 17.69 8.21
C ASP A 105 -12.30 16.40 7.40
N PHE A 106 -13.51 15.87 7.51
CA PHE A 106 -13.89 14.64 6.82
C PHE A 106 -13.75 14.71 5.30
N ALA A 107 -14.05 15.85 4.68
CA ALA A 107 -13.97 16.03 3.23
C ALA A 107 -12.51 16.00 2.78
N LEU A 108 -11.66 16.78 3.43
CA LEU A 108 -10.23 16.80 3.13
C LEU A 108 -9.57 15.44 3.37
N ARG A 109 -9.91 14.75 4.47
CA ARG A 109 -9.40 13.40 4.72
C ARG A 109 -9.79 12.44 3.61
N ALA A 110 -11.07 12.44 3.22
CA ALA A 110 -11.55 11.60 2.13
C ALA A 110 -10.79 11.85 0.81
N ASP A 111 -10.54 13.11 0.45
CA ASP A 111 -9.82 13.47 -0.76
C ASP A 111 -8.35 12.98 -0.72
N LEU A 112 -7.67 13.18 0.41
CA LEU A 112 -6.30 12.71 0.61
C LEU A 112 -6.20 11.18 0.63
N GLU A 113 -7.13 10.49 1.29
CA GLU A 113 -7.21 9.04 1.32
C GLU A 113 -7.38 8.45 -0.08
N GLN A 114 -8.25 9.04 -0.91
CA GLN A 114 -8.43 8.64 -2.31
C GLN A 114 -7.18 8.90 -3.15
N ALA A 115 -6.52 10.05 -2.99
CA ALA A 115 -5.30 10.38 -3.70
C ALA A 115 -4.16 9.40 -3.38
N VAL A 116 -3.98 9.02 -2.09
CA VAL A 116 -2.96 8.04 -1.70
C VAL A 116 -3.29 6.64 -2.22
N LEU A 117 -4.55 6.21 -2.15
CA LEU A 117 -4.98 4.94 -2.73
C LEU A 117 -4.74 4.88 -4.25
N ALA A 118 -5.11 5.94 -4.97
CA ALA A 118 -4.90 6.02 -6.42
C ALA A 118 -3.41 6.01 -6.79
N ALA A 119 -2.58 6.72 -6.02
CA ALA A 119 -1.13 6.72 -6.22
C ALA A 119 -0.49 5.33 -5.98
N ALA A 120 -0.94 4.62 -4.94
CA ALA A 120 -0.52 3.26 -4.67
C ALA A 120 -0.95 2.29 -5.80
N ASP A 121 -2.19 2.42 -6.30
CA ASP A 121 -2.67 1.61 -7.43
C ASP A 121 -1.84 1.83 -8.70
N ARG A 122 -1.53 3.09 -9.04
CA ARG A 122 -0.69 3.44 -10.21
C ARG A 122 0.75 2.93 -10.05
N CYS A 123 1.28 2.93 -8.83
CA CYS A 123 2.58 2.32 -8.53
C CYS A 123 2.56 0.83 -8.87
N VAL A 124 1.56 0.08 -8.39
CA VAL A 124 1.42 -1.36 -8.67
C VAL A 124 1.23 -1.62 -10.16
N ASP A 125 0.30 -0.90 -10.82
CA ASP A 125 0.06 -1.06 -12.25
C ASP A 125 1.33 -0.81 -13.08
N HIS A 126 2.10 0.22 -12.74
CA HIS A 126 3.37 0.50 -13.39
C HIS A 126 4.36 -0.66 -13.26
N LEU A 127 4.60 -1.13 -12.04
CA LEU A 127 5.53 -2.23 -11.79
C LEU A 127 5.10 -3.50 -12.54
N VAL A 128 3.81 -3.81 -12.53
CA VAL A 128 3.26 -4.97 -13.25
C VAL A 128 3.49 -4.87 -14.75
N ARG A 129 3.33 -3.68 -15.34
CA ARG A 129 3.45 -3.48 -16.79
C ARG A 129 4.89 -3.36 -17.30
N THR A 130 5.84 -3.08 -16.42
CA THR A 130 7.22 -2.75 -16.82
C THR A 130 8.26 -3.74 -16.33
N ARG A 131 8.03 -4.41 -15.20
CA ARG A 131 8.95 -5.40 -14.63
C ARG A 131 8.60 -6.81 -15.08
N PRO A 132 9.58 -7.70 -15.26
CA PRO A 132 9.33 -9.07 -15.72
C PRO A 132 8.77 -9.97 -14.61
N LEU A 133 7.58 -9.63 -14.09
CA LEU A 133 6.95 -10.30 -12.95
C LEU A 133 6.34 -11.67 -13.28
N VAL A 134 6.22 -12.02 -14.56
CA VAL A 134 5.78 -13.34 -15.01
C VAL A 134 7.01 -14.20 -15.25
N ASP A 135 7.24 -15.17 -14.36
CA ASP A 135 8.35 -16.13 -14.39
C ASP A 135 9.76 -15.50 -14.47
N GLY A 136 9.90 -14.20 -14.16
CA GLY A 136 11.16 -13.47 -14.26
C GLY A 136 11.53 -13.06 -15.69
N VAL A 137 10.63 -13.21 -16.66
CA VAL A 137 10.94 -13.01 -18.08
C VAL A 137 10.08 -11.92 -18.72
N GLU A 138 8.77 -11.90 -18.43
CA GLU A 138 7.82 -11.01 -19.10
C GLU A 138 7.04 -10.14 -18.11
N PRO A 139 6.67 -8.91 -18.50
CA PRO A 139 5.72 -8.13 -17.72
C PRO A 139 4.33 -8.75 -17.67
N GLY A 140 3.60 -8.45 -16.60
CA GLY A 140 2.21 -8.85 -16.45
C GLY A 140 1.30 -8.08 -17.40
N ARG A 141 0.24 -8.76 -17.88
CA ARG A 141 -0.82 -8.14 -18.70
C ARG A 141 -1.90 -7.46 -17.86
N GLY A 142 -1.93 -7.77 -16.57
CA GLY A 142 -2.86 -7.27 -15.58
C GLY A 142 -2.51 -7.84 -14.21
N TYR A 143 -3.21 -7.40 -13.18
CA TYR A 143 -3.00 -7.85 -11.81
C TYR A 143 -4.29 -7.88 -11.02
N ALA A 144 -4.27 -8.64 -9.94
CA ALA A 144 -5.26 -8.61 -8.87
C ALA A 144 -4.53 -8.25 -7.57
N ALA A 145 -5.06 -7.25 -6.85
CA ALA A 145 -4.54 -6.83 -5.56
C ALA A 145 -5.66 -6.34 -4.64
N ALA A 146 -5.42 -6.30 -3.33
CA ALA A 146 -6.22 -5.50 -2.40
C ALA A 146 -5.38 -4.33 -1.90
N LEU A 147 -5.97 -3.14 -1.83
CA LEU A 147 -5.34 -1.97 -1.19
C LEU A 147 -5.97 -1.80 0.18
N ALA A 148 -5.16 -1.91 1.23
CA ALA A 148 -5.55 -1.55 2.59
C ALA A 148 -4.94 -0.19 2.91
N LEU A 149 -5.79 0.83 3.10
CA LEU A 149 -5.37 2.14 3.57
C LEU A 149 -5.29 2.11 5.09
N HIS A 150 -4.09 2.33 5.60
CA HIS A 150 -3.79 2.34 7.02
C HIS A 150 -3.24 3.70 7.44
N ALA A 151 -3.43 4.00 8.72
CA ALA A 151 -2.88 5.16 9.37
C ALA A 151 -2.31 4.74 10.73
N VAL A 152 -1.02 4.95 10.94
CA VAL A 152 -0.45 4.79 12.29
C VAL A 152 -0.91 5.98 13.12
N GLY A 153 -1.58 5.70 14.23
CA GLY A 153 -1.95 6.73 15.18
C GLY A 153 -3.05 6.30 16.14
N THR A 154 -2.71 5.41 17.06
CA THR A 154 -3.18 5.51 18.45
C THR A 154 -2.36 4.51 19.23
N PRO A 155 -1.36 4.95 20.01
CA PRO A 155 -0.78 4.05 20.98
C PRO A 155 -1.81 3.72 22.05
N GLN A 156 -1.45 2.72 22.85
CA GLN A 156 -2.05 2.53 24.16
C GLN A 156 -2.05 3.85 24.96
N PRO A 157 -2.98 4.04 25.92
CA PRO A 157 -3.19 5.32 26.63
C PRO A 157 -1.96 5.94 27.32
N TRP A 158 -0.84 5.21 27.41
CA TRP A 158 0.32 5.50 28.23
C TRP A 158 1.60 5.78 27.45
N THR A 159 1.57 5.80 26.12
CA THR A 159 2.72 6.17 25.29
C THR A 159 2.45 7.42 24.45
N GLN A 160 3.51 8.17 24.16
CA GLN A 160 3.42 9.31 23.27
C GLN A 160 2.92 8.85 21.88
N PRO A 161 1.88 9.48 21.32
CA PRO A 161 1.42 9.16 19.97
C PRO A 161 2.55 9.32 18.97
N PRO A 162 2.84 8.31 18.13
CA PRO A 162 3.73 8.52 17.01
C PRO A 162 3.13 9.60 16.10
N PRO A 163 3.96 10.27 15.30
CA PRO A 163 3.48 11.11 14.22
C PRO A 163 2.49 10.33 13.34
N PRO A 164 1.48 11.01 12.77
CA PRO A 164 0.55 10.36 11.86
C PRO A 164 1.30 9.83 10.65
N LEU A 165 0.96 8.61 10.23
CA LEU A 165 1.56 7.98 9.04
C LEU A 165 0.49 7.32 8.18
N LEU A 166 0.03 8.03 7.15
CA LEU A 166 -0.90 7.51 6.15
C LEU A 166 -0.14 6.67 5.12
N HIS A 167 -0.55 5.44 4.92
CA HIS A 167 0.11 4.51 4.01
C HIS A 167 -0.85 3.45 3.47
N VAL A 168 -0.47 2.81 2.38
CA VAL A 168 -1.27 1.77 1.72
C VAL A 168 -0.46 0.50 1.63
N HIS A 169 -1.00 -0.59 2.17
CA HIS A 169 -0.54 -1.94 1.86
C HIS A 169 -1.24 -2.42 0.59
N ALA A 170 -0.48 -2.62 -0.48
CA ALA A 170 -0.98 -3.25 -1.68
C ALA A 170 -0.65 -4.74 -1.68
N TYR A 171 -1.63 -5.55 -1.29
CA TYR A 171 -1.57 -7.01 -1.29
C TYR A 171 -1.70 -7.52 -2.73
N LEU A 172 -0.57 -7.56 -3.45
CA LEU A 172 -0.48 -8.09 -4.81
C LEU A 172 -0.59 -9.62 -4.79
N VAL A 173 -1.78 -10.12 -5.10
CA VAL A 173 -2.11 -11.56 -5.06
C VAL A 173 -1.87 -12.27 -6.39
N GLY A 174 -1.63 -11.55 -7.48
CA GLY A 174 -1.23 -12.19 -8.73
C GLY A 174 -1.17 -11.26 -9.92
N VAL A 175 -0.46 -11.71 -10.94
CA VAL A 175 -0.31 -11.06 -12.25
C VAL A 175 -0.79 -11.99 -13.34
N LEU A 176 -1.32 -11.43 -14.43
CA LEU A 176 -1.71 -12.22 -15.60
C LEU A 176 -0.53 -12.42 -16.54
N ASP A 177 -0.31 -13.67 -16.95
CA ASP A 177 0.58 -13.99 -18.06
C ASP A 177 -0.07 -13.69 -19.42
N ALA A 178 0.69 -13.89 -20.51
CA ALA A 178 0.22 -13.67 -21.87
C ALA A 178 -0.97 -14.58 -22.27
N ALA A 179 -1.14 -15.73 -21.61
CA ALA A 179 -2.28 -16.63 -21.83
C ALA A 179 -3.51 -16.25 -20.99
N GLY A 180 -3.40 -15.21 -20.14
CA GLY A 180 -4.45 -14.79 -19.23
C GLY A 180 -4.59 -15.68 -18.00
N ALA A 181 -3.60 -16.51 -17.68
CA ALA A 181 -3.57 -17.26 -16.44
C ALA A 181 -2.96 -16.42 -15.31
N LEU A 182 -3.49 -16.59 -14.10
CA LEU A 182 -3.00 -15.88 -12.92
C LEU A 182 -1.76 -16.59 -12.37
N ARG A 183 -0.66 -15.84 -12.27
CA ARG A 183 0.64 -16.26 -11.73
C ARG A 183 0.99 -15.48 -10.48
N GLY A 184 1.78 -16.06 -9.58
CA GLY A 184 2.43 -15.29 -8.53
C GLY A 184 3.46 -14.33 -9.13
N PRO A 185 3.59 -13.09 -8.64
CA PRO A 185 4.66 -12.21 -9.08
C PRO A 185 6.02 -12.85 -8.80
N HIS A 186 6.98 -12.66 -9.71
CA HIS A 186 8.31 -13.22 -9.57
C HIS A 186 9.06 -12.62 -8.37
N TYR A 187 9.46 -13.49 -7.42
CA TYR A 187 10.11 -13.09 -6.16
C TYR A 187 11.37 -12.26 -6.38
N GLY A 188 12.26 -12.70 -7.27
CA GLY A 188 13.54 -12.04 -7.52
C GLY A 188 13.36 -10.63 -8.05
N GLU A 189 12.42 -10.45 -8.99
CA GLU A 189 12.14 -9.14 -9.58
C GLU A 189 11.52 -8.18 -8.59
N LEU A 190 10.68 -8.68 -7.67
CA LEU A 190 10.12 -7.88 -6.58
C LEU A 190 11.15 -7.43 -5.55
N HIS A 191 12.30 -8.09 -5.46
CA HIS A 191 13.40 -7.74 -4.56
C HIS A 191 14.59 -7.09 -5.29
N GLU A 192 14.43 -6.79 -6.58
CA GLU A 192 15.46 -6.07 -7.33
C GLU A 192 15.71 -4.68 -6.74
N LYS A 193 16.99 -4.30 -6.68
CA LYS A 193 17.45 -3.10 -5.95
C LYS A 193 16.79 -1.80 -6.41
N THR A 194 16.36 -1.76 -7.66
CA THR A 194 15.80 -0.55 -8.28
C THR A 194 14.28 -0.49 -8.16
N LEU A 195 13.59 -1.58 -7.78
CA LEU A 195 12.13 -1.66 -7.82
C LEU A 195 11.47 -0.64 -6.89
N THR A 196 11.92 -0.58 -5.63
CA THR A 196 11.36 0.37 -4.64
C THR A 196 11.58 1.82 -5.04
N ARG A 197 12.69 2.10 -5.73
CA ARG A 197 13.00 3.44 -6.26
C ARG A 197 12.09 3.79 -7.43
N GLU A 198 11.90 2.87 -8.37
CA GLU A 198 11.05 3.05 -9.54
C GLU A 198 9.58 3.21 -9.16
N GLY A 199 9.00 2.21 -8.49
CA GLY A 199 7.60 2.24 -8.07
C GLY A 199 7.34 3.42 -7.13
N GLY A 200 8.26 3.67 -6.19
CA GLY A 200 8.19 4.83 -5.31
C GLY A 200 8.20 6.17 -6.07
N ALA A 201 9.00 6.31 -7.13
CA ALA A 201 9.04 7.53 -7.93
C ALA A 201 7.73 7.74 -8.69
N VAL A 202 7.18 6.68 -9.31
CA VAL A 202 5.89 6.74 -10.01
C VAL A 202 4.75 7.09 -9.06
N GLY A 203 4.64 6.38 -7.93
CA GLY A 203 3.61 6.66 -6.93
C GLY A 203 3.72 8.08 -6.36
N ARG A 204 4.92 8.57 -6.06
CA ARG A 204 5.10 9.96 -5.59
C ARG A 204 4.75 10.99 -6.65
N ALA A 205 5.15 10.78 -7.90
CA ALA A 205 4.81 11.70 -8.99
C ALA A 205 3.29 11.74 -9.22
N ALA A 206 2.63 10.59 -9.18
CA ALA A 206 1.18 10.48 -9.29
C ALA A 206 0.46 11.21 -8.13
N LEU A 207 0.90 10.98 -6.88
CA LEU A 207 0.34 11.66 -5.72
C LEU A 207 0.54 13.18 -5.77
N ALA A 208 1.74 13.64 -6.15
CA ALA A 208 2.02 15.07 -6.27
C ALA A 208 1.11 15.74 -7.32
N ASN A 209 0.77 15.04 -8.41
CA ASN A 209 -0.17 15.55 -9.41
C ASN A 209 -1.60 15.60 -8.85
N ASP A 210 -2.08 14.52 -8.23
CA ASP A 210 -3.41 14.49 -7.62
C ASP A 210 -3.57 15.60 -6.56
N LEU A 211 -2.54 15.85 -5.75
CA LEU A 211 -2.53 16.93 -4.76
C LEU A 211 -2.56 18.33 -5.39
N ARG A 212 -1.90 18.53 -6.54
CA ARG A 212 -2.01 19.80 -7.29
C ARG A 212 -3.41 20.02 -7.82
N ASP A 213 -4.05 18.96 -8.31
CA ASP A 213 -5.44 19.02 -8.78
C ASP A 213 -6.42 19.36 -7.63
N LEU A 214 -6.09 18.95 -6.40
CA LEU A 214 -6.78 19.37 -5.17
C LEU A 214 -6.41 20.79 -4.69
N GLY A 215 -5.52 21.50 -5.40
CA GLY A 215 -5.15 22.88 -5.10
C GLY A 215 -3.93 23.06 -4.18
N PHE A 216 -3.23 21.98 -3.83
CA PHE A 216 -2.01 22.08 -3.02
C PHE A 216 -0.81 22.55 -3.85
N THR A 217 0.05 23.37 -3.23
CA THR A 217 1.38 23.68 -3.76
C THR A 217 2.38 22.65 -3.24
N ILE A 218 3.29 22.20 -4.11
CA ILE A 218 4.24 21.13 -3.81
C ILE A 218 5.68 21.67 -3.82
N THR A 219 6.43 21.39 -2.75
CA THR A 219 7.87 21.60 -2.64
C THR A 219 8.60 20.30 -3.03
N PRO A 220 9.26 20.21 -4.20
CA PRO A 220 10.02 19.03 -4.59
C PRO A 220 11.40 19.01 -3.92
N GLY A 221 12.14 17.91 -4.08
CA GLY A 221 13.55 17.83 -3.67
C GLY A 221 13.74 17.58 -2.19
N THR A 222 12.74 17.01 -1.51
CA THR A 222 12.78 16.74 -0.06
C THR A 222 13.22 15.32 0.24
N GLY A 223 13.47 15.03 1.52
CA GLY A 223 13.83 13.70 2.00
C GLY A 223 15.18 13.17 1.47
N PRO A 224 15.46 11.87 1.67
CA PRO A 224 16.73 11.27 1.28
C PRO A 224 17.04 11.43 -0.21
N ASP A 225 18.24 11.96 -0.49
CA ASP A 225 18.76 12.27 -1.83
C ASP A 225 17.84 13.17 -2.69
N ALA A 226 17.03 14.02 -2.06
CA ALA A 226 16.13 14.95 -2.74
C ALA A 226 15.12 14.27 -3.69
N ARG A 227 14.71 13.03 -3.38
CA ARG A 227 13.79 12.22 -4.22
C ARG A 227 12.32 12.31 -3.80
N GLY A 228 12.03 13.04 -2.74
CA GLY A 228 10.69 13.27 -2.20
C GLY A 228 10.07 14.59 -2.64
N PHE A 229 8.89 14.84 -2.11
CA PHE A 229 8.25 16.15 -2.10
C PHE A 229 7.48 16.30 -0.80
N GLU A 230 7.18 17.54 -0.42
CA GLU A 230 6.25 17.86 0.66
C GLU A 230 5.25 18.91 0.20
N VAL A 231 4.08 19.00 0.83
CA VAL A 231 3.13 20.09 0.62
C VAL A 231 3.70 21.39 1.21
N THR A 232 3.72 22.45 0.42
CA THR A 232 4.23 23.76 0.83
C THR A 232 3.39 24.33 1.98
N GLY A 233 4.06 24.88 3.00
CA GLY A 233 3.41 25.52 4.14
C GLY A 233 3.22 24.62 5.36
N VAL A 234 3.51 23.32 5.26
CA VAL A 234 3.58 22.45 6.44
C VAL A 234 4.85 22.80 7.24
N PRO A 235 4.76 23.07 8.56
CA PRO A 235 5.92 23.42 9.38
C PRO A 235 7.00 22.34 9.39
N GLU A 236 8.25 22.74 9.19
CA GLU A 236 9.43 21.86 9.18
C GLU A 236 9.55 20.98 10.43
N ALA A 237 9.20 21.53 11.60
CA ALA A 237 9.22 20.80 12.87
C ALA A 237 8.29 19.56 12.86
N LEU A 238 7.17 19.60 12.14
CA LEU A 238 6.27 18.46 11.99
C LEU A 238 6.87 17.40 11.06
N LEU A 239 7.53 17.83 9.99
CA LEU A 239 8.18 16.93 9.03
C LEU A 239 9.32 16.16 9.69
N GLN A 240 10.17 16.85 10.47
CA GLN A 240 11.27 16.22 11.21
C GLN A 240 10.79 15.20 12.23
N SER A 241 9.62 15.42 12.85
CA SER A 241 9.05 14.46 13.79
C SER A 241 8.66 13.14 13.11
N GLY A 242 8.07 13.20 11.91
CA GLY A 242 7.70 12.02 11.12
C GLY A 242 8.91 11.20 10.66
N GLN A 243 10.00 11.88 10.29
CA GLN A 243 11.24 11.23 9.85
C GLN A 243 11.94 10.45 10.96
N ALA A 244 11.77 10.84 12.22
CA ALA A 244 12.39 10.22 13.38
C ALA A 244 11.58 9.07 13.99
N ALA A 245 10.35 8.85 13.53
CA ALA A 245 9.45 7.86 14.09
C ALA A 245 9.64 6.48 13.46
N ASP A 246 9.42 5.42 14.26
CA ASP A 246 9.23 4.07 13.75
C ASP A 246 8.01 4.07 12.82
N LYS A 247 8.23 3.66 11.57
CA LYS A 247 7.24 3.72 10.49
C LYS A 247 6.38 2.46 10.42
N GLY A 248 6.56 1.55 11.36
CA GLY A 248 5.70 0.38 11.49
C GLY A 248 4.32 0.71 12.06
N CYS A 249 3.31 -0.10 11.71
CA CYS A 249 2.10 -0.29 12.48
C CYS A 249 2.47 -0.84 13.88
N ALA A 250 2.89 0.06 14.77
CA ALA A 250 3.45 -0.27 16.09
C ALA A 250 2.53 -1.23 16.87
N GLY A 251 3.08 -2.38 17.28
CA GLY A 251 2.35 -3.42 18.02
C GLY A 251 1.83 -4.60 17.18
N LEU A 252 1.89 -4.53 15.83
CA LEU A 252 1.53 -5.63 14.92
C LEU A 252 2.73 -6.39 14.31
N GLY A 253 3.93 -6.10 14.82
CA GLY A 253 5.18 -6.81 14.48
C GLY A 253 5.89 -6.31 13.23
N GLU A 254 5.70 -5.05 12.83
CA GLU A 254 6.40 -4.48 11.68
C GLU A 254 7.84 -4.09 12.03
N GLU A 255 8.80 -4.85 11.50
CA GLU A 255 10.19 -4.43 11.36
C GLU A 255 10.36 -3.95 9.91
N THR A 256 9.85 -2.77 9.57
CA THR A 256 9.74 -2.29 8.17
C THR A 256 10.83 -1.32 7.73
N ASP A 257 11.88 -1.12 8.52
CA ASP A 257 12.96 -0.16 8.19
C ASP A 257 14.34 -0.79 7.94
N ARG A 258 14.45 -2.13 7.90
CA ARG A 258 15.70 -2.78 7.49
C ARG A 258 15.71 -2.99 5.98
N ASP A 259 16.76 -2.50 5.34
CA ASP A 259 17.04 -2.87 3.96
C ASP A 259 17.11 -4.41 3.91
N PRO A 260 16.37 -5.12 3.04
CA PRO A 260 16.54 -6.57 2.88
C PRO A 260 18.00 -6.96 2.57
N TRP A 261 18.84 -6.01 2.12
CA TRP A 261 20.28 -6.18 1.94
C TRP A 261 21.12 -6.09 3.23
N ASP A 262 20.58 -5.62 4.35
CA ASP A 262 21.29 -5.57 5.64
C ASP A 262 21.50 -6.96 6.28
N TYR A 263 20.85 -7.99 5.72
CA TYR A 263 20.90 -9.37 6.24
C TYR A 263 21.72 -10.36 5.41
N ILE A 264 22.35 -9.92 4.31
CA ILE A 264 23.25 -10.82 3.59
C ILE A 264 24.59 -10.85 4.35
N PRO A 265 25.05 -12.02 4.86
CA PRO A 265 26.36 -12.12 5.45
C PRO A 265 27.38 -11.71 4.39
N ARG A 266 28.14 -10.64 4.67
CA ARG A 266 29.30 -10.30 3.85
C ARG A 266 30.25 -11.49 3.93
N ARG A 267 30.36 -12.25 2.84
CA ARG A 267 31.43 -13.22 2.65
C ARG A 267 32.71 -12.49 2.29
#